data_AF-A0A1A2XHD6-F1
#
_entry.id   AF-A0A1A2XHD6-F1
#
_cell.length_a   1.000
_cell.length_b   1.000
_cell.length_c   1.000
_cell.angle_alpha   90.00
_cell.angle_beta   90.00
_cell.angle_gamma   90.00
#
_symmetry.space_group_name_H-M   'P 1'
#
loop_
_entity.id
_entity.type
_entity.pdbx_description
1 polymer ?
#
loop_
_entity_poly.entity_id
_entity_poly.type
_entity_poly.pdbx_seq_one_letter_code
_entity_poly.pdbx_strand_id
1 'polypeptide(L)'
;MTADTVAATVEDIVAAPTWEERVRRIRLVPQKHGIAEHTEIYASVARILYVPNLAPDFAYIHEDSFYELPYFQQAYDAAHSATNGFTNVDVDTLAGVIEANPRTLLPLRTILGFTKTEFAHATTVVAGVLDLAALSASKVDSMERRATRTTTEQARVAAMTLVRVLDGTLFAEPPTGLRRKQDKPDTAGGWDTVRQTAQDGVSYATFLHQRHYGGAFRQVLDARSTSRGDTLEDAVAQLFCSNGIQFVRTGSVNQAEIADRFEIHVTPAPDFVVFKTHGGTDTVRAMLECKTINDGGTARDKAPRFKNLRDECTRLGGIPLFAVLGGMAWTRVNDTLGPVVRDTDGRVFSPSNLDEMLAVSPFPELVTS
;
A
#
# COMPACT_ATOMS: atom_id res chain seq x y z
N MET A 1 -22.21 -29.59 23.64
CA MET A 1 -22.58 -28.26 24.18
C MET A 1 -23.31 -27.53 23.07
N THR A 2 -24.37 -26.79 23.39
CA THR A 2 -25.36 -26.26 22.41
C THR A 2 -24.95 -24.87 21.91
N ALA A 3 -25.51 -24.43 20.77
CA ALA A 3 -25.32 -23.08 20.21
C ALA A 3 -25.56 -21.94 21.24
N ASP A 4 -26.41 -22.20 22.25
CA ASP A 4 -26.69 -21.29 23.37
C ASP A 4 -25.42 -20.94 24.19
N THR A 5 -24.44 -21.85 24.25
CA THR A 5 -23.19 -21.61 25.00
C THR A 5 -22.21 -20.70 24.26
N VAL A 6 -22.18 -20.76 22.92
CA VAL A 6 -21.37 -19.85 22.10
C VAL A 6 -21.93 -18.44 22.17
N ALA A 7 -23.25 -18.28 22.00
CA ALA A 7 -23.92 -16.98 22.09
C ALA A 7 -23.71 -16.32 23.46
N ALA A 8 -23.90 -17.08 24.55
CA ALA A 8 -23.68 -16.58 25.91
C ALA A 8 -22.23 -16.10 26.14
N THR A 9 -21.23 -16.82 25.63
CA THR A 9 -19.81 -16.39 25.74
C THR A 9 -19.54 -15.12 24.93
N VAL A 10 -20.13 -14.98 23.74
CA VAL A 10 -20.01 -13.76 22.94
C VAL A 10 -20.64 -12.57 23.68
N GLU A 11 -21.85 -12.75 24.22
CA GLU A 11 -22.54 -11.72 25.03
C GLU A 11 -21.72 -11.33 26.27
N ASP A 12 -21.16 -12.31 26.99
CA ASP A 12 -20.28 -12.07 28.13
C ASP A 12 -19.04 -11.25 27.73
N ILE A 13 -18.36 -11.58 26.63
CA ILE A 13 -17.21 -10.80 26.16
C ILE A 13 -17.62 -9.38 25.76
N VAL A 14 -18.74 -9.22 25.05
CA VAL A 14 -19.25 -7.93 24.57
C VAL A 14 -19.66 -7.03 25.73
N ALA A 15 -20.27 -7.59 26.78
CA ALA A 15 -20.71 -6.88 27.97
C ALA A 15 -19.57 -6.52 28.94
N ALA A 16 -18.31 -6.79 28.59
CA ALA A 16 -17.18 -6.44 29.43
C ALA A 16 -17.08 -4.91 29.63
N PRO A 17 -17.11 -4.41 30.89
CA PRO A 17 -17.15 -2.98 31.17
C PRO A 17 -15.81 -2.27 30.93
N THR A 18 -14.71 -3.04 30.86
CA THR A 18 -13.35 -2.52 30.64
C THR A 18 -12.59 -3.39 29.65
N TRP A 19 -11.55 -2.83 29.05
CA TRP A 19 -10.64 -3.56 28.16
C TRP A 19 -9.95 -4.73 28.86
N GLU A 20 -9.48 -4.56 30.09
CA GLU A 20 -8.86 -5.64 30.87
C GLU A 20 -9.83 -6.81 31.11
N GLU A 21 -11.08 -6.48 31.44
CA GLU A 21 -12.08 -7.50 31.66
C GLU A 21 -12.43 -8.23 30.36
N ARG A 22 -12.51 -7.50 29.23
CA ARG A 22 -12.70 -8.08 27.91
C ARG A 22 -11.57 -9.05 27.55
N VAL A 23 -10.32 -8.60 27.69
CA VAL A 23 -9.12 -9.43 27.47
C VAL A 23 -9.17 -10.69 28.32
N ARG A 24 -9.51 -10.57 29.61
CA ARG A 24 -9.63 -11.71 30.53
C ARG A 24 -10.67 -12.70 30.04
N ARG A 25 -11.85 -12.24 29.62
CA ARG A 25 -12.93 -13.09 29.09
C ARG A 25 -12.53 -13.77 27.78
N ILE A 26 -11.87 -13.06 26.87
CA ILE A 26 -11.34 -13.61 25.61
C ILE A 26 -10.32 -14.72 25.86
N ARG A 27 -9.44 -14.57 26.86
CA ARG A 27 -8.45 -15.59 27.27
C ARG A 27 -9.08 -16.87 27.81
N LEU A 28 -10.32 -16.82 28.30
CA LEU A 28 -11.04 -17.99 28.81
C LEU A 28 -11.70 -18.82 27.70
N VAL A 29 -11.78 -18.32 26.46
CA VAL A 29 -12.43 -19.04 25.36
C VAL A 29 -11.83 -20.43 25.14
N PRO A 30 -10.49 -20.63 25.08
CA PRO A 30 -9.92 -21.97 24.91
C PRO A 30 -10.18 -22.93 26.09
N GLN A 31 -10.48 -22.40 27.27
CA GLN A 31 -10.78 -23.19 28.47
C GLN A 31 -12.26 -23.58 28.55
N LYS A 32 -13.15 -22.70 28.05
CA LYS A 32 -14.61 -22.88 28.09
C LYS A 32 -15.16 -23.64 26.87
N HIS A 33 -14.44 -23.64 25.74
CA HIS A 33 -14.96 -24.10 24.45
C HIS A 33 -14.01 -25.03 23.71
N GLY A 34 -14.59 -25.94 22.92
CA GLY A 34 -13.83 -26.81 22.02
C GLY A 34 -13.26 -26.03 20.83
N ILE A 35 -12.16 -26.52 20.24
CA ILE A 35 -11.46 -25.87 19.11
C ILE A 35 -12.41 -25.55 17.94
N ALA A 36 -13.41 -26.42 17.69
CA ALA A 36 -14.39 -26.22 16.62
C ALA A 36 -15.26 -24.96 16.79
N GLU A 37 -15.44 -24.48 18.03
CA GLU A 37 -16.29 -23.34 18.36
C GLU A 37 -15.51 -22.01 18.36
N HIS A 38 -14.17 -22.06 18.45
CA HIS A 38 -13.31 -20.88 18.60
C HIS A 38 -13.48 -19.90 17.46
N THR A 39 -13.50 -20.39 16.21
CA THR A 39 -13.63 -19.53 15.02
C THR A 39 -14.92 -18.73 15.06
N GLU A 40 -16.04 -19.36 15.44
CA GLU A 40 -17.35 -18.69 15.52
C GLU A 40 -17.37 -17.62 16.63
N ILE A 41 -16.82 -17.93 17.80
CA ILE A 41 -16.74 -16.99 18.93
C ILE A 41 -15.91 -15.77 18.54
N TYR A 42 -14.68 -15.96 18.08
CA TYR A 42 -13.79 -14.85 17.74
C TYR A 42 -14.30 -14.03 16.57
N ALA A 43 -14.93 -14.66 15.58
CA ALA A 43 -15.55 -13.95 14.46
C ALA A 43 -16.75 -13.11 14.90
N SER A 44 -17.57 -13.62 15.82
CA SER A 44 -18.74 -12.91 16.36
C SER A 44 -18.33 -11.73 17.22
N VAL A 45 -17.37 -11.93 18.13
CA VAL A 45 -16.74 -10.86 18.91
C VAL A 45 -16.14 -9.81 17.98
N ALA A 46 -15.45 -10.25 16.91
CA ALA A 46 -14.86 -9.35 15.95
C ALA A 46 -15.86 -8.45 15.24
N ARG A 47 -16.97 -9.04 14.80
CA ARG A 47 -18.05 -8.36 14.12
C ARG A 47 -18.71 -7.30 14.99
N ILE A 48 -18.89 -7.60 16.28
CA ILE A 48 -19.63 -6.72 17.19
C ILE A 48 -18.72 -5.59 17.71
N LEU A 49 -17.49 -5.90 18.11
CA LEU A 49 -16.65 -4.96 18.86
C LEU A 49 -15.63 -4.20 18.01
N TYR A 50 -15.09 -4.81 16.94
CA TYR A 50 -13.96 -4.20 16.21
C TYR A 50 -14.35 -3.72 14.82
N VAL A 51 -15.23 -4.41 14.09
CA VAL A 51 -15.69 -3.98 12.76
C VAL A 51 -16.28 -2.55 12.76
N PRO A 52 -17.08 -2.11 13.75
CA PRO A 52 -17.60 -0.74 13.77
C PRO A 52 -16.53 0.36 13.83
N ASN A 53 -15.31 0.02 14.25
CA ASN A 53 -14.19 0.95 14.34
C ASN A 53 -13.35 1.00 13.04
N LEU A 54 -13.60 0.11 12.08
CA LEU A 54 -12.89 0.12 10.81
C LEU A 54 -13.42 1.24 9.91
N ALA A 55 -12.52 2.10 9.45
CA ALA A 55 -12.86 3.18 8.53
C ALA A 55 -12.71 2.74 7.06
N PRO A 56 -13.57 3.24 6.16
CA PRO A 56 -13.42 3.10 4.71
C PRO A 56 -12.31 4.04 4.21
N ASP A 57 -11.05 3.73 4.53
CA ASP A 57 -9.87 4.47 4.07
C ASP A 57 -9.75 4.51 2.53
N PHE A 58 -10.43 3.61 1.81
CA PHE A 58 -10.57 3.65 0.35
C PHE A 58 -11.23 4.93 -0.18
N ALA A 59 -11.91 5.70 0.69
CA ALA A 59 -12.49 7.00 0.35
C ALA A 59 -11.43 8.10 0.18
N TYR A 60 -10.18 7.85 0.60
CA TYR A 60 -9.11 8.85 0.63
C TYR A 60 -7.86 8.36 -0.12
N ILE A 61 -7.08 9.31 -0.62
CA ILE A 61 -5.75 9.08 -1.19
C ILE A 61 -4.77 10.11 -0.62
N HIS A 62 -3.49 9.77 -0.58
CA HIS A 62 -2.45 10.75 -0.26
C HIS A 62 -2.22 11.68 -1.45
N GLU A 63 -2.17 12.98 -1.16
CA GLU A 63 -1.84 13.99 -2.16
C GLU A 63 -0.40 13.81 -2.68
N ASP A 64 -0.21 14.09 -3.97
CA ASP A 64 1.10 14.19 -4.62
C ASP A 64 0.98 15.16 -5.78
N SER A 65 1.58 16.34 -5.65
CA SER A 65 1.51 17.40 -6.66
C SER A 65 1.95 16.95 -8.05
N PHE A 66 2.76 15.89 -8.16
CA PHE A 66 3.14 15.29 -9.45
C PHE A 66 1.96 14.66 -10.21
N TYR A 67 0.97 14.10 -9.50
CA TYR A 67 -0.19 13.45 -10.11
C TYR A 67 -1.36 14.41 -10.33
N GLU A 68 -1.24 15.66 -9.87
CA GLU A 68 -2.27 16.67 -10.03
C GLU A 68 -2.33 17.22 -11.46
N LEU A 69 -3.53 17.62 -11.89
CA LEU A 69 -3.78 18.13 -13.23
C LEU A 69 -2.86 19.29 -13.64
N PRO A 70 -2.57 20.31 -12.79
CA PRO A 70 -1.68 21.40 -13.19
C PRO A 70 -0.27 20.94 -13.60
N TYR A 71 0.28 19.93 -12.92
CA TYR A 71 1.59 19.38 -13.25
C TYR A 71 1.56 18.63 -14.59
N PHE A 72 0.56 17.75 -14.75
CA PHE A 72 0.39 16.99 -16.00
C PHE A 72 0.11 17.91 -17.19
N GLN A 73 -0.75 18.92 -17.03
CA GLN A 73 -1.12 19.87 -18.08
C GLN A 73 0.10 20.64 -18.59
N GLN A 74 0.98 21.11 -17.69
CA GLN A 74 2.21 21.80 -18.10
C GLN A 74 3.10 20.92 -18.98
N ALA A 75 3.27 19.64 -18.63
CA ALA A 75 4.04 18.70 -19.43
C ALA A 75 3.35 18.37 -20.76
N TYR A 76 2.03 18.19 -20.73
CA TYR A 76 1.19 17.95 -21.90
C TYR A 76 1.26 19.10 -22.91
N ASP A 77 1.06 20.34 -22.47
CA ASP A 77 1.07 21.52 -23.34
C ASP A 77 2.43 21.68 -24.04
N ALA A 78 3.52 21.40 -23.33
CA ALA A 78 4.87 21.42 -23.91
C ALA A 78 5.04 20.34 -25.00
N ALA A 79 4.57 19.11 -24.74
CA ALA A 79 4.64 18.03 -25.73
C ALA A 79 3.73 18.30 -26.93
N HIS A 80 2.50 18.76 -26.68
CA HIS A 80 1.51 19.10 -27.69
C HIS A 80 2.01 20.23 -28.59
N SER A 81 2.53 21.31 -28.01
CA SER A 81 3.08 22.44 -28.79
C SER A 81 4.29 22.02 -29.62
N ALA A 82 5.23 21.28 -29.03
CA ALA A 82 6.48 20.93 -29.70
C ALA A 82 6.31 19.88 -30.82
N THR A 83 5.22 19.12 -30.80
CA THR A 83 4.84 18.14 -31.83
C THR A 83 3.80 18.67 -32.82
N ASN A 84 3.44 19.96 -32.75
CA ASN A 84 2.37 20.57 -33.55
C ASN A 84 1.04 19.78 -33.43
N GLY A 85 0.59 19.59 -32.19
CA GLY A 85 -0.62 18.83 -31.87
C GLY A 85 -0.51 17.35 -32.24
N PHE A 86 0.65 16.73 -31.98
CA PHE A 86 0.96 15.35 -32.35
C PHE A 86 0.90 15.05 -33.86
N THR A 87 1.16 16.06 -34.69
CA THR A 87 1.31 15.88 -36.15
C THR A 87 2.74 15.49 -36.52
N ASN A 88 3.74 16.03 -35.83
CA ASN A 88 5.15 15.75 -36.06
C ASN A 88 5.68 14.86 -34.93
N VAL A 89 5.70 13.55 -35.17
CA VAL A 89 5.95 12.52 -34.15
C VAL A 89 6.92 11.44 -34.62
N ASP A 90 7.74 11.75 -35.62
CA ASP A 90 8.87 10.90 -36.00
C ASP A 90 9.93 10.86 -34.89
N VAL A 91 10.87 9.92 -35.02
CA VAL A 91 11.89 9.66 -34.01
C VAL A 91 12.77 10.87 -33.74
N ASP A 92 13.19 11.61 -34.76
CA ASP A 92 14.12 12.73 -34.61
C ASP A 92 13.40 13.92 -33.95
N THR A 93 12.15 14.19 -34.35
CA THR A 93 11.30 15.19 -33.72
C THR A 93 11.10 14.87 -32.23
N LEU A 94 10.65 13.65 -31.90
CA LEU A 94 10.39 13.27 -30.51
C LEU A 94 11.68 13.25 -29.67
N ALA A 95 12.82 12.86 -30.25
CA ALA A 95 14.10 12.90 -29.56
C ALA A 95 14.48 14.36 -29.21
N GLY A 96 14.35 15.28 -30.16
CA GLY A 96 14.60 16.71 -29.91
C GLY A 96 13.66 17.29 -28.84
N VAL A 97 12.38 16.91 -28.85
CA VAL A 97 11.39 17.33 -27.85
C VAL A 97 11.77 16.85 -26.44
N ILE A 98 12.14 15.57 -26.30
CA ILE A 98 12.50 14.95 -25.02
C ILE A 98 13.85 15.47 -24.51
N GLU A 99 14.81 15.72 -25.39
CA GLU A 99 16.12 16.29 -25.03
C GLU A 99 15.96 17.73 -24.51
N ALA A 100 15.20 18.56 -25.24
CA ALA A 100 14.97 19.96 -24.88
C ALA A 100 14.12 20.10 -23.60
N ASN A 101 13.11 19.26 -23.42
CA ASN A 101 12.28 19.23 -22.23
C ASN A 101 11.95 17.79 -21.80
N PRO A 102 12.75 17.19 -20.91
CA PRO A 102 12.55 15.81 -20.47
C PRO A 102 11.20 15.51 -19.81
N ARG A 103 10.48 16.53 -19.31
CA ARG A 103 9.14 16.34 -18.75
C ARG A 103 8.10 15.93 -19.80
N THR A 104 8.33 16.24 -21.07
CA THR A 104 7.45 15.83 -22.17
C THR A 104 7.34 14.31 -22.30
N LEU A 105 8.31 13.55 -21.76
CA LEU A 105 8.20 12.10 -21.68
C LEU A 105 6.98 11.65 -20.85
N LEU A 106 6.53 12.44 -19.86
CA LEU A 106 5.36 12.10 -19.04
C LEU A 106 4.10 11.88 -19.90
N PRO A 107 3.56 12.89 -20.60
CA PRO A 107 2.37 12.69 -21.43
C PRO A 107 2.62 11.67 -22.55
N LEU A 108 3.81 11.68 -23.18
CA LEU A 108 4.15 10.75 -24.27
C LEU A 108 4.15 9.28 -23.81
N ARG A 109 4.72 8.96 -22.64
CA ARG A 109 4.64 7.63 -22.04
C ARG A 109 3.19 7.29 -21.66
N THR A 110 2.46 8.26 -21.13
CA THR A 110 1.08 8.02 -20.65
C THR A 110 0.13 7.71 -21.81
N ILE A 111 0.37 8.29 -23.00
CA ILE A 111 -0.31 7.91 -24.26
C ILE A 111 -0.15 6.40 -24.51
N LEU A 112 1.03 5.82 -24.31
CA LEU A 112 1.24 4.37 -24.48
C LEU A 112 0.46 3.51 -23.47
N GLY A 113 0.00 4.07 -22.35
CA GLY A 113 -0.60 3.30 -21.25
C GLY A 113 0.42 2.49 -20.43
N PHE A 114 1.70 2.86 -20.48
CA PHE A 114 2.78 2.19 -19.76
C PHE A 114 3.09 2.87 -18.43
N THR A 115 3.39 2.07 -17.40
CA THR A 115 4.05 2.58 -16.18
C THR A 115 5.51 2.97 -16.48
N LYS A 116 6.17 3.67 -15.55
CA LYS A 116 7.59 4.03 -15.65
C LYS A 116 8.48 2.79 -15.82
N THR A 117 8.17 1.72 -15.10
CA THR A 117 8.88 0.45 -15.16
C THR A 117 8.66 -0.27 -16.49
N GLU A 118 7.43 -0.30 -16.98
CA GLU A 118 7.11 -0.90 -18.29
C GLU A 118 7.79 -0.15 -19.43
N PHE A 119 7.80 1.19 -19.39
CA PHE A 119 8.49 2.00 -20.39
C PHE A 119 10.00 1.78 -20.35
N ALA A 120 10.62 1.80 -19.17
CA ALA A 120 12.03 1.49 -18.98
C ALA A 120 12.39 0.11 -19.57
N HIS A 121 11.58 -0.91 -19.31
CA HIS A 121 11.78 -2.24 -19.87
C HIS A 121 11.63 -2.27 -21.40
N ALA A 122 10.63 -1.56 -21.95
CA ALA A 122 10.45 -1.43 -23.40
C ALA A 122 11.69 -0.81 -24.08
N THR A 123 12.37 0.13 -23.41
CA THR A 123 13.60 0.73 -23.97
C THR A 123 14.74 -0.25 -24.15
N THR A 124 14.78 -1.38 -23.42
CA THR A 124 15.83 -2.40 -23.57
C THR A 124 15.85 -3.00 -24.97
N VAL A 125 14.68 -3.23 -25.57
CA VAL A 125 14.56 -3.76 -26.94
C VAL A 125 15.14 -2.76 -27.96
N VAL A 126 14.82 -1.48 -27.80
CA VAL A 126 15.31 -0.41 -28.69
C VAL A 126 16.80 -0.16 -28.51
N ALA A 127 17.27 -0.09 -27.27
CA ALA A 127 18.67 0.09 -26.91
C ALA A 127 19.56 -0.98 -27.55
N GLY A 128 19.12 -2.26 -27.54
CA GLY A 128 19.85 -3.34 -28.20
C GLY A 128 19.95 -3.19 -29.73
N VAL A 129 18.93 -2.60 -30.37
CA VAL A 129 18.96 -2.31 -31.83
C VAL A 129 19.88 -1.14 -32.16
N LEU A 130 19.96 -0.14 -31.27
CA LEU A 130 20.77 1.06 -31.46
C LEU A 130 22.21 0.94 -30.94
N ASP A 131 22.56 -0.15 -30.28
CA ASP A 131 23.82 -0.32 -29.52
C ASP A 131 24.02 0.79 -28.48
N LEU A 132 22.95 1.12 -27.75
CA LEU A 132 22.91 2.17 -26.72
C LEU A 132 22.50 1.60 -25.35
N ALA A 133 22.62 2.42 -24.32
CA ALA A 133 22.10 2.07 -22.99
C ALA A 133 20.58 2.30 -22.90
N ALA A 134 19.88 1.33 -22.29
CA ALA A 134 18.47 1.45 -21.95
C ALA A 134 18.24 2.47 -20.81
N LEU A 135 17.01 2.98 -20.70
CA LEU A 135 16.63 3.83 -19.57
C LEU A 135 16.24 2.96 -18.36
N SER A 136 16.69 3.35 -17.17
CA SER A 136 16.20 2.78 -15.92
C SER A 136 14.88 3.42 -15.51
N ALA A 137 14.07 2.72 -14.71
CA ALA A 137 12.82 3.29 -14.17
C ALA A 137 13.07 4.56 -13.34
N SER A 138 14.19 4.61 -12.60
CA SER A 138 14.63 5.80 -11.85
C SER A 138 14.97 6.98 -12.77
N LYS A 139 15.61 6.72 -13.91
CA LYS A 139 15.88 7.76 -14.91
C LYS A 139 14.60 8.29 -15.55
N VAL A 140 13.65 7.42 -15.90
CA VAL A 140 12.32 7.82 -16.40
C VAL A 140 11.61 8.69 -15.37
N ASP A 141 11.57 8.26 -14.10
CA ASP A 141 10.99 9.05 -13.00
C ASP A 141 11.65 10.42 -12.84
N SER A 142 12.98 10.50 -12.91
CA SER A 142 13.71 11.76 -12.75
C SER A 142 13.51 12.72 -13.92
N MET A 143 13.40 12.21 -15.15
CA MET A 143 13.05 13.00 -16.33
C MET A 143 11.65 13.61 -16.16
N GLU A 144 10.68 12.78 -15.79
CA GLU A 144 9.29 13.20 -15.66
C GLU A 144 9.06 14.14 -14.48
N ARG A 145 9.55 13.79 -13.28
CA ARG A 145 9.30 14.56 -12.03
C ARG A 145 10.18 15.81 -11.93
N ARG A 146 11.43 15.73 -12.36
CA ARG A 146 12.46 16.75 -12.04
C ARG A 146 13.08 17.40 -13.27
N ALA A 147 12.64 17.06 -14.49
CA ALA A 147 13.25 17.53 -15.73
C ALA A 147 14.77 17.28 -15.78
N THR A 148 15.27 16.17 -15.21
CA THR A 148 16.73 15.93 -15.18
C THR A 148 17.28 15.90 -16.59
N ARG A 149 18.43 16.56 -16.82
CA ARG A 149 19.15 16.57 -18.09
C ARG A 149 19.18 15.19 -18.75
N THR A 150 18.80 15.14 -20.02
CA THR A 150 18.73 13.93 -20.83
C THR A 150 19.75 14.08 -21.96
N THR A 151 20.53 13.03 -22.23
CA THR A 151 21.47 13.05 -23.35
C THR A 151 20.74 12.79 -24.67
N THR A 152 21.33 13.20 -25.79
CA THR A 152 20.81 12.90 -27.13
C THR A 152 20.54 11.41 -27.34
N GLU A 153 21.43 10.54 -26.87
CA GLU A 153 21.26 9.07 -26.93
C GLU A 153 20.06 8.59 -26.12
N GLN A 154 19.90 9.08 -24.88
CA GLN A 154 18.76 8.73 -24.02
C GLN A 154 17.43 9.18 -24.64
N ALA A 155 17.42 10.39 -25.22
CA ALA A 155 16.26 10.93 -25.90
C ALA A 155 15.93 10.12 -27.16
N ARG A 156 16.94 9.71 -27.94
CA ARG A 156 16.78 8.86 -29.13
C ARG A 156 16.20 7.48 -28.79
N VAL A 157 16.70 6.84 -27.73
CA VAL A 157 16.16 5.56 -27.23
C VAL A 157 14.70 5.72 -26.81
N ALA A 158 14.36 6.77 -26.05
CA ALA A 158 12.98 7.04 -25.64
C ALA A 158 12.05 7.29 -26.84
N ALA A 159 12.47 8.15 -27.77
CA ALA A 159 11.70 8.50 -28.97
C ALA A 159 11.44 7.29 -29.87
N MET A 160 12.47 6.49 -30.17
CA MET A 160 12.31 5.28 -30.96
C MET A 160 11.42 4.25 -30.25
N THR A 161 11.46 4.19 -28.92
CA THR A 161 10.53 3.35 -28.14
C THR A 161 9.08 3.82 -28.30
N LEU A 162 8.82 5.13 -28.18
CA LEU A 162 7.48 5.71 -28.35
C LEU A 162 6.89 5.39 -29.72
N VAL A 163 7.66 5.66 -30.78
CA VAL A 163 7.25 5.43 -32.18
C VAL A 163 6.94 3.94 -32.39
N ARG A 164 7.88 3.05 -32.05
CA ARG A 164 7.70 1.61 -32.30
C ARG A 164 6.57 0.99 -31.49
N VAL A 165 6.26 1.50 -30.30
CA VAL A 165 5.10 1.01 -29.53
C VAL A 165 3.79 1.43 -30.18
N LEU A 166 3.64 2.69 -30.59
CA LEU A 166 2.39 3.14 -31.22
C LEU A 166 2.19 2.59 -32.63
N ASP A 167 3.28 2.33 -33.36
CA ASP A 167 3.21 1.67 -34.66
C ASP A 167 2.99 0.15 -34.53
N GLY A 168 2.99 -0.40 -33.32
CA GLY A 168 2.83 -1.84 -33.07
C GLY A 168 4.02 -2.69 -33.51
N THR A 169 5.19 -2.09 -33.75
CA THR A 169 6.40 -2.76 -34.29
C THR A 169 7.44 -3.10 -33.23
N LEU A 170 7.26 -2.68 -31.98
CA LEU A 170 8.20 -3.00 -30.91
C LEU A 170 8.05 -4.44 -30.40
N PHE A 171 6.81 -4.89 -30.22
CA PHE A 171 6.48 -6.20 -29.66
C PHE A 171 5.82 -7.09 -30.71
N ALA A 172 5.96 -8.40 -30.54
CA ALA A 172 5.26 -9.38 -31.36
C ALA A 172 3.73 -9.25 -31.23
N GLU A 173 3.00 -9.86 -32.17
CA GLU A 173 1.55 -9.97 -32.09
C GLU A 173 1.12 -10.65 -30.77
N PRO A 174 0.04 -10.17 -30.11
CA PRO A 174 -0.42 -10.76 -28.88
C PRO A 174 -0.92 -12.21 -29.13
N PRO A 175 -0.63 -13.15 -28.22
CA PRO A 175 -1.23 -14.48 -28.24
C PRO A 175 -2.76 -14.43 -28.28
N THR A 176 -3.39 -15.52 -28.75
CA THR A 176 -4.85 -15.64 -28.80
C THR A 176 -5.46 -15.37 -27.42
N GLY A 177 -6.47 -14.49 -27.37
CA GLY A 177 -7.14 -14.08 -26.13
C GLY A 177 -6.49 -12.88 -25.42
N LEU A 178 -5.35 -12.37 -25.91
CA LEU A 178 -4.72 -11.15 -25.41
C LEU A 178 -4.88 -10.00 -26.41
N ARG A 179 -4.81 -8.77 -25.89
CA ARG A 179 -4.86 -7.52 -26.67
C ARG A 179 -3.66 -6.65 -26.29
N ARG A 180 -3.22 -5.79 -27.20
CA ARG A 180 -2.20 -4.79 -26.90
C ARG A 180 -2.79 -3.75 -25.96
N LYS A 181 -1.93 -3.12 -25.14
CA LYS A 181 -2.35 -1.96 -24.33
C LYS A 181 -2.76 -0.77 -25.21
N GLN A 182 -2.26 -0.72 -26.45
CA GLN A 182 -2.56 0.30 -27.45
C GLN A 182 -3.93 0.09 -28.12
N ASP A 183 -4.57 -1.07 -27.93
CA ASP A 183 -5.92 -1.36 -28.43
C ASP A 183 -6.99 -0.68 -27.56
N LYS A 184 -6.83 0.64 -27.34
CA LYS A 184 -7.70 1.50 -26.54
C LYS A 184 -8.15 2.71 -27.38
N PRO A 185 -9.27 3.36 -27.01
CA PRO A 185 -9.94 4.36 -27.86
C PRO A 185 -9.06 5.50 -28.38
N ASP A 186 -8.03 5.89 -27.65
CA ASP A 186 -7.14 7.02 -27.98
C ASP A 186 -5.87 6.62 -28.76
N THR A 187 -5.60 5.32 -28.93
CA THR A 187 -4.36 4.84 -29.61
C THR A 187 -4.56 3.70 -30.60
N ALA A 188 -5.80 3.25 -30.85
CA ALA A 188 -6.06 2.10 -31.71
C ALA A 188 -5.58 2.28 -33.17
N GLY A 189 -5.57 3.53 -33.67
CA GLY A 189 -4.97 3.90 -34.96
C GLY A 189 -3.61 4.58 -34.82
N GLY A 190 -2.87 4.31 -33.75
CA GLY A 190 -1.58 4.93 -33.47
C GLY A 190 -1.69 6.45 -33.29
N TRP A 191 -0.71 7.18 -33.85
CA TRP A 191 -0.63 8.64 -33.73
C TRP A 191 -1.80 9.39 -34.37
N ASP A 192 -2.46 8.82 -35.38
CA ASP A 192 -3.62 9.45 -36.01
C ASP A 192 -4.79 9.58 -35.03
N THR A 193 -5.06 8.53 -34.25
CA THR A 193 -6.10 8.56 -33.21
C THR A 193 -5.70 9.46 -32.04
N VAL A 194 -4.41 9.50 -31.68
CA VAL A 194 -3.91 10.44 -30.66
C VAL A 194 -4.18 11.88 -31.06
N ARG A 195 -3.80 12.25 -32.29
CA ARG A 195 -4.03 13.59 -32.84
C ARG A 195 -5.52 13.94 -32.89
N GLN A 196 -6.36 13.03 -33.41
CA GLN A 196 -7.80 13.23 -33.47
C GLN A 196 -8.38 13.47 -32.07
N THR A 197 -7.98 12.64 -31.10
CA THR A 197 -8.47 12.76 -29.71
C THR A 197 -8.03 14.08 -29.06
N ALA A 198 -6.80 14.53 -29.33
CA ALA A 198 -6.30 15.82 -28.83
C ALA A 198 -7.06 17.03 -29.42
N GLN A 199 -7.53 16.92 -30.65
CA GLN A 199 -8.27 17.99 -31.36
C GLN A 199 -9.75 18.00 -31.01
N ASP A 200 -10.40 16.84 -31.06
CA ASP A 200 -11.85 16.70 -30.93
C ASP A 200 -12.31 16.56 -29.48
N GLY A 201 -11.39 16.22 -28.57
CA GLY A 201 -11.66 15.92 -27.17
C GLY A 201 -12.18 14.50 -26.96
N VAL A 202 -12.58 14.21 -25.71
CA VAL A 202 -13.01 12.87 -25.28
C VAL A 202 -14.43 12.92 -24.73
N SER A 203 -15.29 12.01 -25.20
CA SER A 203 -16.64 11.88 -24.64
C SER A 203 -16.60 11.43 -23.18
N TYR A 204 -17.59 11.84 -22.38
CA TYR A 204 -17.66 11.39 -20.99
C TYR A 204 -17.77 9.87 -20.87
N ALA A 205 -18.43 9.20 -21.83
CA ALA A 205 -18.51 7.73 -21.88
C ALA A 205 -17.12 7.08 -22.04
N THR A 206 -16.29 7.61 -22.94
CA THR A 206 -14.91 7.14 -23.14
C THR A 206 -14.06 7.39 -21.89
N PHE A 207 -14.22 8.55 -21.25
CA PHE A 207 -13.54 8.88 -19.99
C PHE A 207 -13.95 7.93 -18.84
N LEU A 208 -15.23 7.61 -18.71
CA LEU A 208 -15.70 6.62 -17.72
C LEU A 208 -15.24 5.19 -18.05
N HIS A 209 -15.15 4.83 -19.32
CA HIS A 209 -14.61 3.53 -19.73
C HIS A 209 -13.14 3.38 -19.31
N GLN A 210 -12.30 4.41 -19.48
CA GLN A 210 -10.92 4.42 -18.96
C GLN A 210 -10.89 4.20 -17.43
N ARG A 211 -11.79 4.84 -16.68
CA ARG A 211 -11.92 4.62 -15.23
C ARG A 211 -12.36 3.20 -14.89
N HIS A 212 -13.21 2.57 -15.70
CA HIS A 212 -13.70 1.21 -15.44
C HIS A 212 -12.59 0.16 -15.50
N TYR A 213 -11.71 0.20 -16.51
CA TYR A 213 -10.66 -0.81 -16.63
C TYR A 213 -9.30 -0.40 -16.02
N GLY A 214 -9.05 0.90 -15.81
CA GLY A 214 -7.78 1.41 -15.25
C GLY A 214 -7.86 2.00 -13.84
N GLY A 215 -9.05 2.41 -13.38
CA GLY A 215 -9.26 3.09 -12.09
C GLY A 215 -8.74 4.53 -12.07
N ALA A 216 -9.50 5.45 -11.44
CA ALA A 216 -9.14 6.88 -11.44
C ALA A 216 -7.83 7.19 -10.68
N PHE A 217 -7.58 6.50 -9.57
CA PHE A 217 -6.45 6.78 -8.67
C PHE A 217 -5.44 5.65 -8.57
N ARG A 218 -5.49 4.66 -9.49
CA ARG A 218 -4.68 3.44 -9.35
C ARG A 218 -3.17 3.73 -9.30
N GLN A 219 -2.69 4.60 -10.19
CA GLN A 219 -1.29 5.00 -10.22
C GLN A 219 -0.85 5.74 -8.94
N VAL A 220 -1.72 6.58 -8.37
CA VAL A 220 -1.44 7.30 -7.12
C VAL A 220 -1.39 6.32 -5.95
N LEU A 221 -2.38 5.43 -5.85
CA LEU A 221 -2.46 4.39 -4.82
C LEU A 221 -1.27 3.44 -4.86
N ASP A 222 -0.84 3.01 -6.05
CA ASP A 222 0.31 2.13 -6.20
C ASP A 222 1.61 2.87 -5.76
N ALA A 223 1.76 4.15 -6.14
CA ALA A 223 2.92 4.97 -5.79
C ALA A 223 2.98 5.43 -4.33
N ARG A 224 1.83 5.50 -3.64
CA ARG A 224 1.69 5.94 -2.23
C ARG A 224 1.38 4.80 -1.27
N SER A 225 1.53 3.55 -1.71
CA SER A 225 1.22 2.36 -0.91
C SER A 225 2.02 2.31 0.41
N THR A 226 3.29 2.72 0.41
CA THR A 226 4.11 2.85 1.63
C THR A 226 3.59 3.92 2.57
N SER A 227 3.27 5.12 2.05
CA SER A 227 2.76 6.25 2.86
C SER A 227 1.46 5.91 3.59
N ARG A 228 0.62 5.04 3.00
CA ARG A 228 -0.61 4.55 3.66
C ARG A 228 -0.32 3.61 4.85
N GLY A 229 0.76 2.84 4.77
CA GLY A 229 1.26 2.06 5.91
C GLY A 229 1.85 2.97 6.97
N ASP A 230 2.70 3.91 6.55
CA ASP A 230 3.36 4.87 7.43
C ASP A 230 2.36 5.71 8.23
N THR A 231 1.23 6.12 7.64
CA THR A 231 0.23 6.94 8.34
C THR A 231 -0.32 6.26 9.60
N LEU A 232 -0.49 4.94 9.57
CA LEU A 232 -1.00 4.19 10.72
C LEU A 232 0.06 4.08 11.82
N GLU A 233 1.31 3.77 11.41
CA GLU A 233 2.45 3.71 12.32
C GLU A 233 2.80 5.10 12.88
N ASP A 234 2.69 6.16 12.09
CA ASP A 234 2.89 7.55 12.50
C ASP A 234 1.90 7.94 13.59
N ALA A 235 0.63 7.54 13.46
CA ALA A 235 -0.39 7.78 14.48
C ALA A 235 -0.04 7.05 15.79
N VAL A 236 0.44 5.81 15.73
CA VAL A 236 0.90 5.04 16.90
C VAL A 236 2.13 5.70 17.54
N ALA A 237 3.12 6.08 16.73
CA ALA A 237 4.33 6.75 17.21
C ALA A 237 4.00 8.09 17.86
N GLN A 238 3.09 8.87 17.27
CA GLN A 238 2.62 10.14 17.83
C GLN A 238 1.89 9.92 19.17
N LEU A 239 1.03 8.91 19.27
CA LEU A 239 0.37 8.55 20.52
C LEU A 239 1.40 8.25 21.61
N PHE A 240 2.41 7.42 21.32
CA PHE A 240 3.45 7.07 22.28
C PHE A 240 4.32 8.25 22.68
N CYS A 241 4.79 9.04 21.70
CA CYS A 241 5.56 10.26 21.97
C CYS A 241 4.78 11.24 22.86
N SER A 242 3.49 11.47 22.57
CA SER A 242 2.65 12.40 23.32
C SER A 242 2.40 11.96 24.77
N ASN A 243 2.60 10.68 25.08
CA ASN A 243 2.37 10.10 26.40
C ASN A 243 3.68 9.63 27.09
N GLY A 244 4.83 9.97 26.53
CA GLY A 244 6.14 9.61 27.10
C GLY A 244 6.43 8.11 27.14
N ILE A 245 5.78 7.31 26.30
CA ILE A 245 5.96 5.86 26.24
C ILE A 245 7.28 5.55 25.50
N GLN A 246 8.13 4.70 26.08
CA GLN A 246 9.38 4.26 25.45
C GLN A 246 9.11 3.15 24.42
N PHE A 247 9.52 3.38 23.17
CA PHE A 247 9.35 2.43 22.08
C PHE A 247 10.48 2.50 21.06
N VAL A 248 10.65 1.43 20.30
CA VAL A 248 11.38 1.41 19.04
C VAL A 248 10.39 1.14 17.91
N ARG A 249 10.37 2.01 16.90
CA ARG A 249 9.70 1.74 15.62
C ARG A 249 10.66 0.97 14.72
N THR A 250 10.20 -0.15 14.20
CA THR A 250 11.00 -1.03 13.35
C THR A 250 11.05 -0.50 11.93
N GLY A 251 12.26 -0.44 11.36
CA GLY A 251 12.51 -0.10 9.97
C GLY A 251 13.46 -1.12 9.32
N SER A 252 13.76 -0.94 8.04
CA SER A 252 14.65 -1.86 7.31
C SER A 252 16.10 -1.89 7.82
N VAL A 253 16.53 -0.86 8.54
CA VAL A 253 17.94 -0.67 8.96
C VAL A 253 18.23 -1.06 10.41
N ASN A 254 17.22 -1.25 11.26
CA ASN A 254 17.39 -1.50 12.70
C ASN A 254 16.88 -2.88 13.16
N GLN A 255 16.52 -3.79 12.24
CA GLN A 255 16.01 -5.12 12.62
C GLN A 255 17.03 -5.97 13.39
N ALA A 256 18.31 -5.92 13.00
CA ALA A 256 19.38 -6.64 13.70
C ALA A 256 19.58 -6.08 15.11
N GLU A 257 19.56 -4.76 15.28
CA GLU A 257 19.64 -4.12 16.58
C GLU A 257 18.45 -4.52 17.47
N ILE A 258 17.24 -4.55 16.93
CA ILE A 258 16.03 -4.98 17.67
C ILE A 258 16.15 -6.44 18.11
N ALA A 259 16.62 -7.31 17.23
CA ALA A 259 16.84 -8.71 17.55
C ALA A 259 17.88 -8.87 18.68
N ASP A 260 19.00 -8.16 18.60
CA ASP A 260 20.07 -8.24 19.60
C ASP A 260 19.67 -7.59 20.95
N ARG A 261 19.02 -6.43 20.90
CA ARG A 261 18.65 -5.63 22.08
C ARG A 261 17.51 -6.23 22.89
N PHE A 262 16.53 -6.83 22.22
CA PHE A 262 15.30 -7.31 22.84
C PHE A 262 15.13 -8.84 22.75
N GLU A 263 16.14 -9.53 22.22
CA GLU A 263 16.14 -10.97 21.96
C GLU A 263 14.95 -11.41 21.09
N ILE A 264 14.53 -10.59 20.12
CA ILE A 264 13.38 -10.88 19.25
C ILE A 264 13.82 -11.69 18.04
N HIS A 265 13.28 -12.90 17.88
CA HIS A 265 13.67 -13.86 16.85
C HIS A 265 12.73 -13.92 15.64
N VAL A 266 11.52 -13.36 15.77
CA VAL A 266 10.57 -13.31 14.66
C VAL A 266 11.06 -12.36 13.57
N THR A 267 11.12 -12.84 12.33
CA THR A 267 11.56 -12.06 11.18
C THR A 267 10.45 -11.93 10.11
N PRO A 268 10.18 -10.71 9.60
CA PRO A 268 10.68 -9.43 10.12
C PRO A 268 10.12 -9.12 11.52
N ALA A 269 10.86 -8.33 12.29
CA ALA A 269 10.48 -7.85 13.62
C ALA A 269 9.10 -7.15 13.61
N PRO A 270 8.39 -7.06 14.76
CA PRO A 270 7.10 -6.35 14.84
C PRO A 270 7.27 -4.86 14.52
N ASP A 271 6.23 -4.18 14.05
CA ASP A 271 6.31 -2.76 13.67
C ASP A 271 6.72 -1.85 14.85
N PHE A 272 6.32 -2.20 16.08
CA PHE A 272 6.78 -1.54 17.31
C PHE A 272 7.17 -2.52 18.41
N VAL A 273 8.23 -2.17 19.14
CA VAL A 273 8.61 -2.78 20.41
C VAL A 273 8.52 -1.73 21.51
N VAL A 274 7.60 -1.92 22.45
CA VAL A 274 7.44 -1.06 23.62
C VAL A 274 8.24 -1.65 24.77
N PHE A 275 9.05 -0.85 25.44
CA PHE A 275 9.94 -1.30 26.50
C PHE A 275 9.96 -0.33 27.67
N LYS A 276 10.62 -0.73 28.76
CA LYS A 276 10.92 0.15 29.89
C LYS A 276 12.36 -0.05 30.31
N THR A 277 13.14 1.03 30.37
CA THR A 277 14.49 0.99 30.91
C THR A 277 14.46 1.06 32.43
N HIS A 278 15.06 0.09 33.10
CA HIS A 278 15.30 0.12 34.55
C HIS A 278 16.73 -0.31 34.85
N GLY A 279 17.47 0.51 35.61
CA GLY A 279 18.86 0.18 35.98
C GLY A 279 19.81 0.02 34.79
N GLY A 280 19.51 0.64 33.63
CA GLY A 280 20.29 0.50 32.40
C GLY A 280 19.95 -0.73 31.55
N THR A 281 18.95 -1.53 31.95
CA THR A 281 18.45 -2.69 31.19
C THR A 281 17.08 -2.39 30.61
N ASP A 282 16.90 -2.66 29.33
CA ASP A 282 15.61 -2.55 28.67
C ASP A 282 14.82 -3.84 28.83
N THR A 283 13.59 -3.73 29.33
CA THR A 283 12.67 -4.86 29.42
C THR A 283 11.52 -4.64 28.46
N VAL A 284 11.26 -5.59 27.56
CA VAL A 284 10.12 -5.52 26.63
C VAL A 284 8.82 -5.59 27.44
N ARG A 285 7.89 -4.69 27.12
CA ARG A 285 6.59 -4.56 27.77
C ARG A 285 5.44 -4.94 26.85
N ALA A 286 5.56 -4.67 25.55
CA ALA A 286 4.57 -5.08 24.55
C ALA A 286 5.18 -5.09 23.14
N MET A 287 4.52 -5.80 22.22
CA MET A 287 4.75 -5.71 20.77
C MET A 287 3.50 -5.18 20.08
N LEU A 288 3.66 -4.42 19.00
CA LEU A 288 2.56 -4.01 18.15
C LEU A 288 2.85 -4.25 16.67
N GLU A 289 1.79 -4.55 15.95
CA GLU A 289 1.80 -4.73 14.50
C GLU A 289 0.67 -3.90 13.87
N CYS A 290 1.02 -3.09 12.88
CA CYS A 290 0.16 -2.18 12.15
C CYS A 290 -0.12 -2.73 10.75
N LYS A 291 -1.40 -2.79 10.33
CA LYS A 291 -1.74 -3.25 8.97
C LYS A 291 -2.94 -2.53 8.38
N THR A 292 -2.72 -1.88 7.24
CA THR A 292 -3.78 -1.25 6.42
C THR A 292 -4.08 -2.08 5.17
N ILE A 293 -5.26 -2.70 5.09
CA ILE A 293 -5.62 -3.64 4.01
C ILE A 293 -7.07 -3.45 3.56
N ASN A 294 -7.27 -3.31 2.24
CA ASN A 294 -8.59 -3.17 1.59
C ASN A 294 -9.00 -4.36 0.72
N ASP A 295 -8.08 -5.29 0.46
CA ASP A 295 -8.37 -6.53 -0.24
C ASP A 295 -8.49 -7.71 0.74
N GLY A 296 -9.61 -8.43 0.67
CA GLY A 296 -9.91 -9.54 1.58
C GLY A 296 -8.97 -10.73 1.45
N GLY A 297 -8.44 -11.01 0.24
CA GLY A 297 -7.44 -12.05 0.04
C GLY A 297 -6.13 -11.71 0.73
N THR A 298 -5.67 -10.47 0.54
CA THR A 298 -4.48 -9.93 1.20
C THR A 298 -4.62 -9.95 2.72
N ALA A 299 -5.79 -9.59 3.28
CA ALA A 299 -6.00 -9.61 4.73
C ALA A 299 -5.91 -11.04 5.30
N ARG A 300 -6.46 -12.02 4.58
CA ARG A 300 -6.32 -13.44 4.93
C ARG A 300 -4.86 -13.87 4.92
N ASP A 301 -4.08 -13.47 3.92
CA ASP A 301 -2.67 -13.85 3.83
C ASP A 301 -1.79 -13.20 4.91
N LYS A 302 -2.21 -12.03 5.43
CA LYS A 302 -1.47 -11.31 6.48
C LYS A 302 -1.91 -11.67 7.90
N ALA A 303 -3.13 -12.13 8.12
CA ALA A 303 -3.62 -12.50 9.46
C ALA A 303 -2.73 -13.54 10.20
N PRO A 304 -2.16 -14.58 9.56
CA PRO A 304 -1.28 -15.55 10.22
C PRO A 304 -0.05 -14.94 10.90
N ARG A 305 0.38 -13.73 10.51
CA ARG A 305 1.52 -13.06 11.14
C ARG A 305 1.29 -12.81 12.64
N PHE A 306 0.06 -12.54 13.06
CA PHE A 306 -0.27 -12.32 14.47
C PHE A 306 -0.07 -13.57 15.32
N LYS A 307 -0.30 -14.77 14.75
CA LYS A 307 0.04 -16.02 15.44
C LYS A 307 1.54 -16.13 15.70
N ASN A 308 2.38 -15.84 14.71
CA ASN A 308 3.83 -15.93 14.87
C ASN A 308 4.34 -14.93 15.93
N LEU A 309 3.80 -13.71 15.92
CA LEU A 309 4.11 -12.69 16.93
C LEU A 309 3.61 -13.10 18.33
N ARG A 310 2.45 -13.75 18.42
CA ARG A 310 1.91 -14.28 19.69
C ARG A 310 2.81 -15.37 20.27
N ASP A 311 3.26 -16.30 19.43
CA ASP A 311 4.16 -17.38 19.86
C ASP A 311 5.47 -16.78 20.41
N GLU A 312 5.97 -15.72 19.77
CA GLU A 312 7.14 -14.97 20.23
C GLU A 312 6.89 -14.20 21.54
N CYS A 313 5.76 -13.52 21.67
CA CYS A 313 5.34 -12.87 22.91
C CYS A 313 5.24 -13.85 24.08
N THR A 314 4.78 -15.08 23.79
CA THR A 314 4.71 -16.17 24.78
C THR A 314 6.11 -16.61 25.21
N ARG A 315 7.05 -16.76 24.27
CA ARG A 315 8.44 -17.09 24.55
C ARG A 315 9.12 -16.04 25.42
N LEU A 316 8.80 -14.76 25.21
CA LEU A 316 9.31 -13.62 25.99
C LEU A 316 8.56 -13.40 27.33
N GLY A 317 7.93 -14.44 27.87
CA GLY A 317 7.27 -14.38 29.19
C GLY A 317 5.81 -13.93 29.16
N GLY A 318 5.15 -14.00 28.01
CA GLY A 318 3.73 -13.67 27.87
C GLY A 318 3.44 -12.17 27.81
N ILE A 319 4.33 -11.39 27.18
CA ILE A 319 4.11 -9.96 26.95
C ILE A 319 2.87 -9.73 26.07
N PRO A 320 2.10 -8.65 26.26
CA PRO A 320 0.98 -8.31 25.39
C PRO A 320 1.36 -8.04 23.92
N LEU A 321 0.58 -8.59 23.00
CA LEU A 321 0.59 -8.27 21.57
C LEU A 321 -0.63 -7.41 21.22
N PHE A 322 -0.42 -6.31 20.51
CA PHE A 322 -1.48 -5.45 20.00
C PHE A 322 -1.51 -5.44 18.47
N ALA A 323 -2.71 -5.30 17.91
CA ALA A 323 -2.93 -5.03 16.51
C ALA A 323 -3.50 -3.62 16.33
N VAL A 324 -2.95 -2.86 15.39
CA VAL A 324 -3.58 -1.62 14.92
C VAL A 324 -3.92 -1.82 13.44
N LEU A 325 -5.21 -1.85 13.12
CA LEU A 325 -5.72 -2.28 11.82
C LEU A 325 -6.48 -1.15 11.12
N GLY A 326 -6.17 -0.95 9.84
CA GLY A 326 -6.88 -0.05 8.94
C GLY A 326 -7.43 -0.78 7.72
N GLY A 327 -8.49 -0.23 7.14
CA GLY A 327 -9.09 -0.72 5.90
C GLY A 327 -10.16 -1.79 6.06
N MET A 328 -10.99 -1.89 5.04
CA MET A 328 -12.26 -2.63 5.10
C MET A 328 -12.10 -4.14 4.88
N ALA A 329 -10.92 -4.62 4.49
CA ALA A 329 -10.70 -6.06 4.33
C ALA A 329 -10.88 -6.84 5.64
N TRP A 330 -10.61 -6.19 6.78
CA TRP A 330 -10.77 -6.76 8.11
C TRP A 330 -12.23 -7.00 8.51
N THR A 331 -13.22 -6.48 7.76
CA THR A 331 -14.64 -6.82 7.98
C THR A 331 -14.95 -8.31 7.73
N ARG A 332 -14.04 -9.01 7.05
CA ARG A 332 -14.10 -10.46 6.84
C ARG A 332 -13.67 -11.21 8.10
N VAL A 333 -14.60 -11.40 9.03
CA VAL A 333 -14.26 -11.85 10.40
C VAL A 333 -13.79 -13.31 10.52
N ASN A 334 -14.27 -14.25 9.72
CA ASN A 334 -14.06 -15.69 9.97
C ASN A 334 -12.59 -16.14 9.83
N ASP A 335 -11.89 -15.59 8.85
CA ASP A 335 -10.54 -16.01 8.45
C ASP A 335 -9.57 -14.82 8.32
N THR A 336 -9.95 -13.64 8.81
CA THR A 336 -9.04 -12.48 8.92
C THR A 336 -9.05 -11.91 10.34
N LEU A 337 -10.02 -11.07 10.71
CA LEU A 337 -10.04 -10.35 11.97
C LEU A 337 -10.28 -11.24 13.20
N GLY A 338 -11.11 -12.28 13.11
CA GLY A 338 -11.31 -13.25 14.19
C GLY A 338 -9.99 -13.91 14.65
N PRO A 339 -9.18 -14.46 13.73
CA PRO A 339 -7.81 -14.89 14.05
C PRO A 339 -6.94 -13.81 14.72
N VAL A 340 -6.99 -12.56 14.27
CA VAL A 340 -6.22 -11.46 14.91
C VAL A 340 -6.72 -11.19 16.33
N VAL A 341 -8.03 -11.19 16.56
CA VAL A 341 -8.63 -11.06 17.89
C VAL A 341 -8.19 -12.20 18.80
N ARG A 342 -8.20 -13.45 18.30
CA ARG A 342 -7.69 -14.61 19.04
C ARG A 342 -6.23 -14.43 19.45
N ASP A 343 -5.39 -13.96 18.53
CA ASP A 343 -3.94 -13.96 18.72
C ASP A 343 -3.40 -12.75 19.50
N THR A 344 -4.22 -11.72 19.67
CA THR A 344 -3.94 -10.53 20.48
C THR A 344 -4.69 -10.51 21.82
N ASP A 345 -5.45 -11.57 22.12
CA ASP A 345 -6.47 -11.61 23.17
C ASP A 345 -7.46 -10.42 23.10
N GLY A 346 -7.76 -9.97 21.88
CA GLY A 346 -8.68 -8.87 21.61
C GLY A 346 -8.07 -7.47 21.74
N ARG A 347 -6.74 -7.33 21.86
CA ARG A 347 -6.06 -6.03 21.81
C ARG A 347 -5.94 -5.51 20.39
N VAL A 348 -7.09 -5.19 19.80
CA VAL A 348 -7.22 -4.74 18.42
C VAL A 348 -7.78 -3.32 18.41
N PHE A 349 -7.06 -2.43 17.75
CA PHE A 349 -7.36 -1.01 17.62
C PHE A 349 -7.36 -0.61 16.15
N SER A 350 -7.85 0.58 15.89
CA SER A 350 -7.93 1.22 14.57
C SER A 350 -7.68 2.71 14.77
N PRO A 351 -7.52 3.51 13.70
CA PRO A 351 -7.41 4.96 13.85
C PRO A 351 -8.55 5.61 14.66
N SER A 352 -9.78 5.06 14.62
CA SER A 352 -10.93 5.70 15.27
C SER A 352 -10.97 5.52 16.79
N ASN A 353 -10.26 4.53 17.33
CA ASN A 353 -10.24 4.19 18.75
C ASN A 353 -8.83 3.98 19.29
N LEU A 354 -7.82 4.52 18.59
CA LEU A 354 -6.41 4.31 18.91
C LEU A 354 -6.06 4.78 20.33
N ASP A 355 -6.64 5.89 20.79
CA ASP A 355 -6.40 6.44 22.13
C ASP A 355 -6.84 5.48 23.26
N GLU A 356 -7.85 4.63 23.01
CA GLU A 356 -8.30 3.64 24.00
C GLU A 356 -7.23 2.60 24.33
N MET A 357 -6.23 2.43 23.46
CA MET A 357 -5.09 1.53 23.68
C MET A 357 -4.35 1.87 24.98
N LEU A 358 -4.29 3.15 25.35
CA LEU A 358 -3.64 3.60 26.59
C LEU A 358 -4.32 3.10 27.86
N ALA A 359 -5.58 2.66 27.80
CA ALA A 359 -6.30 2.09 28.92
C ALA A 359 -6.03 0.58 29.12
N VAL A 360 -5.19 -0.04 28.28
CA VAL A 360 -4.94 -1.49 28.27
C VAL A 360 -3.52 -1.80 28.68
N SER A 361 -3.34 -2.78 29.57
CA SER A 361 -2.03 -3.21 30.04
C SER A 361 -1.12 -3.61 28.86
N PRO A 362 0.13 -3.11 28.84
CA PRO A 362 0.83 -2.48 29.96
C PRO A 362 0.72 -0.95 30.02
N PHE A 363 0.03 -0.30 29.08
CA PHE A 363 0.15 1.15 28.85
C PHE A 363 -0.19 2.04 30.05
N PRO A 364 -1.21 1.75 30.89
CA PRO A 364 -1.48 2.55 32.08
C PRO A 364 -0.27 2.72 33.03
N GLU A 365 0.65 1.75 33.05
CA GLU A 365 1.87 1.78 33.88
C GLU A 365 3.09 2.42 33.18
N LEU A 366 2.96 2.71 31.88
CA LEU A 366 4.03 3.22 31.03
C LEU A 366 3.82 4.69 30.64
N VAL A 367 2.59 5.20 30.72
CA VAL A 367 2.32 6.63 30.56
C VAL A 367 3.05 7.37 31.68
N THR A 368 3.86 8.36 31.29
CA THR A 368 4.54 9.21 32.25
C THR A 368 3.56 10.30 32.69
N SER A 369 3.41 10.53 33.99
CA SER A 369 2.64 11.68 34.51
C SER A 369 3.35 13.00 34.25
#